data_AF-A0A6G2BQ31-F1
#
_entry.id   AF-A0A6G2BQ31-F1
#
_cell.length_a   1.000
_cell.length_b   1.000
_cell.length_c   1.000
_cell.angle_alpha   90.00
_cell.angle_beta   90.00
_cell.angle_gamma   90.00
#
_symmetry.space_group_name_H-M   'P 1'
#
loop_
_entity.id
_entity.type
_entity.pdbx_description
1 polymer ?
#
loop_
_entity_poly.entity_id
_entity_poly.type
_entity_poly.pdbx_seq_one_letter_code
_entity_poly.pdbx_strand_id
1 'polypeptide(L)'
;MKENYTNEEIAIRYGVNTSTVSREWSKRGFNIKASKTECDQWILLNIIQPLREDDTKKLIELERLRKLKAEADQAEIELHIATGHLIESDYVEETLTSYFQQLKSVLRSIPSTCYVQLFESTDALELKVKLEQIIDAKLNDIGNYEYESEQPEQDDEDLEQEFEGDSSTEED
;
A
#
# COMPACT_ATOMS: atom_id res chain seq x y z
N MET A 1 -9.48 -14.44 -61.80
CA MET A 1 -10.63 -15.14 -61.16
C MET A 1 -10.84 -14.49 -59.81
N LYS A 2 -12.06 -14.06 -59.45
CA LYS A 2 -12.32 -13.53 -58.11
C LYS A 2 -12.35 -14.71 -57.16
N GLU A 3 -11.27 -14.90 -56.41
CA GLU A 3 -11.28 -15.83 -55.30
C GLU A 3 -12.11 -15.22 -54.18
N ASN A 4 -13.32 -15.72 -54.02
CA ASN A 4 -14.23 -15.34 -52.94
C ASN A 4 -14.33 -16.53 -51.97
N TYR A 5 -14.52 -16.26 -50.68
CA TYR A 5 -14.79 -17.31 -49.70
C TYR A 5 -16.22 -17.83 -49.82
N THR A 6 -16.43 -19.09 -49.45
CA THR A 6 -17.78 -19.60 -49.14
C THR A 6 -18.09 -19.47 -47.64
N ASN A 7 -19.37 -19.41 -47.27
CA ASN A 7 -19.79 -19.26 -45.86
C ASN A 7 -19.28 -20.42 -45.00
N GLU A 8 -19.19 -21.61 -45.60
CA GLU A 8 -18.70 -22.84 -44.97
C GLU A 8 -17.18 -22.77 -44.74
N GLU A 9 -16.41 -22.25 -45.69
CA GLU A 9 -14.96 -22.08 -45.54
C GLU A 9 -14.61 -21.12 -44.39
N ILE A 10 -15.31 -19.99 -44.27
CA ILE A 10 -15.09 -19.03 -43.18
C ILE A 10 -15.53 -19.64 -41.83
N ALA A 11 -16.67 -20.32 -41.81
CA ALA A 11 -17.19 -20.99 -40.63
C ALA A 11 -16.18 -22.02 -40.08
N ILE A 12 -15.61 -22.85 -40.96
CA ILE A 12 -14.58 -23.84 -40.59
C ILE A 12 -13.29 -23.14 -40.13
N ARG A 13 -12.84 -22.10 -40.84
CA ARG A 13 -11.56 -21.41 -40.54
C ARG A 13 -11.55 -20.74 -39.17
N TYR A 14 -12.67 -20.15 -38.78
CA TYR A 14 -12.79 -19.42 -37.51
C TYR A 14 -13.54 -20.22 -36.43
N GLY A 15 -13.92 -21.47 -36.70
CA GLY A 15 -14.58 -22.36 -35.74
C GLY A 15 -15.98 -21.90 -35.33
N VAL A 16 -16.68 -21.17 -36.20
CA VAL A 16 -18.02 -20.61 -35.93
C VAL A 16 -19.09 -21.32 -36.76
N ASN A 17 -20.35 -21.26 -36.33
CA ASN A 17 -21.46 -21.85 -37.08
C ASN A 17 -21.69 -21.09 -38.41
N THR A 18 -22.10 -21.80 -39.45
CA THR A 18 -22.45 -21.21 -40.76
C THR A 18 -23.58 -20.18 -40.65
N SER A 19 -24.48 -20.36 -39.67
CA SER A 19 -25.54 -19.40 -39.33
C SER A 19 -25.02 -18.10 -38.73
N THR A 20 -23.91 -18.13 -37.99
CA THR A 20 -23.26 -16.94 -37.41
C THR A 20 -22.66 -16.07 -38.52
N VAL A 21 -21.95 -16.67 -39.47
CA VAL A 21 -21.38 -15.96 -40.62
C VAL A 21 -22.49 -15.39 -41.53
N SER A 22 -23.50 -16.20 -41.85
CA SER A 22 -24.57 -15.83 -42.79
C SER A 22 -25.62 -14.87 -42.21
N ARG A 23 -25.91 -14.95 -40.90
CA ARG A 23 -27.00 -14.16 -40.29
C ARG A 23 -26.50 -13.06 -39.37
N GLU A 24 -25.47 -13.30 -38.57
CA GLU A 24 -24.99 -12.30 -37.61
C GLU A 24 -23.96 -11.38 -38.24
N TRP A 25 -22.96 -11.94 -38.92
CA TRP A 25 -21.93 -11.12 -39.56
C TRP A 25 -22.49 -10.37 -40.76
N SER A 26 -23.34 -11.01 -41.58
CA SER A 26 -24.01 -10.30 -42.68
C SER A 26 -24.92 -9.16 -42.21
N LYS A 27 -25.59 -9.28 -41.05
CA LYS A 27 -26.34 -8.17 -40.44
C LYS A 27 -25.43 -7.02 -39.99
N ARG A 28 -24.20 -7.33 -39.58
CA ARG A 28 -23.17 -6.35 -39.20
C ARG A 28 -22.44 -5.75 -40.41
N GLY A 29 -22.82 -6.13 -41.63
CA GLY A 29 -22.24 -5.58 -42.87
C GLY A 29 -21.15 -6.45 -43.51
N PHE A 30 -20.97 -7.70 -43.09
CA PHE A 30 -20.04 -8.63 -43.72
C PHE A 30 -20.48 -9.00 -45.14
N ASN A 31 -19.63 -8.72 -46.13
CA ASN A 31 -19.89 -9.03 -47.53
C ASN A 31 -19.03 -10.19 -48.02
N ILE A 32 -19.62 -11.38 -48.11
CA ILE A 32 -18.94 -12.59 -48.57
C ILE A 32 -18.56 -12.60 -50.05
N LYS A 33 -19.15 -11.71 -50.86
CA LYS A 33 -18.82 -11.57 -52.28
C LYS A 33 -17.61 -10.67 -52.53
N ALA A 34 -17.09 -10.04 -51.47
CA ALA A 34 -15.86 -9.26 -51.50
C ALA A 34 -14.63 -10.18 -51.68
N SER A 35 -13.48 -9.59 -51.98
CA SER A 35 -12.24 -10.36 -52.10
C SER A 35 -11.88 -11.03 -50.77
N LYS A 36 -11.12 -12.14 -50.81
CA LYS A 36 -10.63 -12.82 -49.59
C LYS A 36 -9.93 -11.86 -48.62
N THR A 37 -9.12 -10.95 -49.13
CA THR A 37 -8.39 -9.96 -48.33
C THR A 37 -9.32 -8.98 -47.60
N GLU A 38 -10.35 -8.48 -48.29
CA GLU A 38 -11.35 -7.59 -47.67
C GLU A 38 -12.19 -8.33 -46.62
N CYS A 39 -12.51 -9.61 -46.86
CA CYS A 39 -13.19 -10.45 -45.88
C CYS A 39 -12.34 -10.64 -44.62
N ASP A 40 -11.06 -11.01 -44.77
CA ASP A 40 -10.13 -11.23 -43.66
C ASP A 40 -9.89 -9.93 -42.86
N GLN A 41 -9.78 -8.79 -43.55
CA GLN A 41 -9.61 -7.48 -42.91
C GLN A 41 -10.86 -7.07 -42.12
N TRP A 42 -12.06 -7.31 -42.66
CA TRP A 42 -13.31 -7.02 -41.93
C TRP A 42 -13.42 -7.87 -40.67
N ILE A 43 -13.09 -9.17 -40.74
CA ILE A 43 -13.14 -10.08 -39.59
C ILE A 43 -12.12 -9.66 -38.52
N LEU A 44 -10.91 -9.29 -38.94
CA LEU A 44 -9.88 -8.81 -38.01
C LEU A 44 -10.34 -7.57 -37.24
N LEU A 45 -10.90 -6.57 -37.93
CA LEU A 45 -11.32 -5.30 -37.32
C LEU A 45 -12.60 -5.43 -36.48
N ASN A 46 -13.57 -6.23 -36.91
CA ASN A 46 -14.90 -6.24 -36.28
C ASN A 46 -15.12 -7.39 -35.29
N ILE A 47 -14.32 -8.45 -35.36
CA ILE A 47 -14.46 -9.63 -34.51
C ILE A 47 -13.24 -9.80 -33.62
N ILE A 48 -12.04 -9.87 -34.21
CA ILE A 48 -10.82 -10.24 -33.47
C ILE A 48 -10.29 -9.08 -32.61
N GLN A 49 -10.23 -7.86 -33.15
CA GLN A 49 -9.73 -6.69 -32.41
C GLN A 49 -10.60 -6.32 -31.19
N PRO A 50 -11.94 -6.25 -31.30
CA PRO A 50 -12.78 -5.90 -30.16
C PRO A 50 -12.67 -6.94 -29.03
N LEU A 51 -12.61 -8.23 -29.35
CA LEU A 51 -12.40 -9.28 -28.35
C LEU A 51 -11.08 -9.10 -27.60
N ARG A 52 -10.00 -8.76 -28.32
CA ARG A 52 -8.69 -8.51 -27.73
C ARG A 52 -8.66 -7.25 -26.88
N GLU A 53 -9.32 -6.18 -27.33
CA GLU A 53 -9.39 -4.90 -26.61
C GLU A 53 -10.30 -4.95 -25.39
N ASP A 54 -11.41 -5.69 -25.45
CA ASP A 54 -12.30 -5.88 -24.30
C ASP A 54 -11.60 -6.66 -23.20
N ASP A 55 -10.82 -7.69 -23.55
CA ASP A 55 -10.04 -8.46 -22.57
C ASP A 55 -8.91 -7.62 -21.96
N THR A 56 -8.20 -6.79 -22.74
CA THR A 56 -7.16 -5.91 -22.20
C THR A 56 -7.75 -4.79 -21.35
N LYS A 57 -8.86 -4.17 -21.76
CA LYS A 57 -9.55 -3.14 -20.95
C LYS A 57 -10.04 -3.71 -19.62
N LYS A 58 -10.63 -4.91 -19.62
CA LYS A 58 -11.05 -5.59 -18.38
C LYS A 58 -9.87 -5.88 -17.46
N LEU A 59 -8.74 -6.31 -18.02
CA LEU A 59 -7.54 -6.57 -17.23
C LEU A 59 -6.96 -5.29 -16.63
N ILE A 60 -6.92 -4.20 -17.41
CA ILE A 60 -6.51 -2.87 -16.93
C ILE A 60 -7.43 -2.38 -15.83
N GLU A 61 -8.74 -2.55 -15.99
CA GLU A 61 -9.72 -2.14 -14.99
C GLU A 61 -9.57 -2.94 -13.69
N LEU A 62 -9.32 -4.25 -13.79
CA LEU A 62 -9.08 -5.11 -12.64
C LEU A 62 -7.81 -4.70 -11.88
N GLU A 63 -6.71 -4.44 -12.60
CA GLU A 63 -5.47 -3.95 -11.98
C GLU A 63 -5.63 -2.54 -11.39
N ARG A 64 -6.43 -1.67 -12.03
CA ARG A 64 -6.75 -0.33 -11.51
C ARG A 64 -7.56 -0.42 -10.21
N LEU A 65 -8.56 -1.30 -10.16
CA LEU A 65 -9.33 -1.57 -8.94
C LEU A 65 -8.44 -2.13 -7.83
N ARG A 66 -7.49 -3.00 -8.17
CA ARG A 66 -6.51 -3.52 -7.21
C ARG A 66 -5.61 -2.41 -6.66
N LYS A 67 -5.12 -1.51 -7.51
CA LYS A 67 -4.32 -0.34 -7.10
C LYS A 67 -5.12 0.58 -6.18
N LEU A 68 -6.35 0.93 -6.56
CA LEU A 68 -7.22 1.80 -5.77
C LEU A 68 -7.54 1.19 -4.40
N LYS A 69 -7.75 -0.13 -4.36
CA LYS A 69 -7.92 -0.83 -3.08
C LYS A 69 -6.67 -0.75 -2.21
N ALA A 70 -5.50 -0.98 -2.78
CA ALA A 70 -4.24 -0.87 -2.03
C ALA A 70 -3.98 0.56 -1.52
N GLU A 71 -4.32 1.58 -2.31
CA GLU A 71 -4.25 2.99 -1.89
C GLU A 71 -5.22 3.30 -0.74
N ALA A 72 -6.45 2.78 -0.81
CA ALA A 72 -7.42 2.92 0.28
C ALA A 72 -6.96 2.21 1.56
N ASP A 73 -6.45 0.99 1.45
CA ASP A 73 -5.89 0.22 2.58
C ASP A 73 -4.69 0.97 3.20
N GLN A 74 -3.83 1.58 2.36
CA GLN A 74 -2.70 2.39 2.83
C GLN A 74 -3.18 3.66 3.57
N ALA A 75 -4.15 4.38 3.02
CA ALA A 75 -4.71 5.57 3.68
C ALA A 75 -5.37 5.23 5.03
N GLU A 76 -6.00 4.05 5.14
CA GLU A 76 -6.57 3.57 6.41
C GLU A 76 -5.45 3.29 7.44
N ILE A 77 -4.35 2.66 7.02
CA ILE A 77 -3.18 2.43 7.88
C ILE A 77 -2.58 3.76 8.37
N GLU A 78 -2.37 4.72 7.46
CA GLU A 78 -1.84 6.05 7.79
C GLU A 78 -2.75 6.80 8.78
N LEU A 79 -4.06 6.73 8.58
CA LEU A 79 -5.04 7.30 9.52
C LEU A 79 -4.96 6.62 10.89
N HIS A 80 -4.79 5.30 10.95
CA HIS A 80 -4.63 4.58 12.21
C HIS A 80 -3.33 4.93 12.94
N ILE A 81 -2.25 5.21 12.21
CA ILE A 81 -1.00 5.72 12.79
C ILE A 81 -1.22 7.13 13.35
N ALA A 82 -1.79 8.04 12.56
CA ALA A 82 -2.03 9.43 12.97
C ALA A 82 -2.97 9.56 14.17
N THR A 83 -3.94 8.64 14.29
CA THR A 83 -4.86 8.60 15.44
C THR A 83 -4.30 7.85 16.65
N GLY A 84 -3.07 7.33 16.57
CA GLY A 84 -2.39 6.62 17.65
C GLY A 84 -2.95 5.22 17.95
N HIS A 85 -3.77 4.66 17.04
CA HIS A 85 -4.31 3.30 17.17
C HIS A 85 -3.34 2.23 16.67
N LEU A 86 -2.40 2.60 15.79
CA LEU A 86 -1.38 1.72 15.25
C LEU A 86 0.00 2.31 15.53
N ILE A 87 0.89 1.50 16.10
CA ILE A 87 2.28 1.84 16.33
C ILE A 87 3.13 0.91 15.46
N GLU A 88 4.10 1.47 14.76
CA GLU A 88 5.03 0.70 13.95
C GLU A 88 5.86 -0.25 14.82
N SER A 89 5.99 -1.51 14.39
CA SER A 89 6.77 -2.51 15.14
C SER A 89 8.23 -2.10 15.29
N ASP A 90 8.79 -1.46 14.27
CA ASP A 90 10.18 -1.01 14.25
C ASP A 90 10.42 0.08 15.30
N TYR A 91 9.49 1.03 15.44
CA TYR A 91 9.53 2.05 16.49
C TYR A 91 9.50 1.44 17.89
N VAL A 92 8.64 0.44 18.12
CA VAL A 92 8.57 -0.28 19.41
C VAL A 92 9.88 -1.00 19.70
N GLU A 93 10.46 -1.67 18.70
CA GLU A 93 11.72 -2.39 18.84
C GLU A 93 12.88 -1.45 19.17
N GLU A 94 13.00 -0.32 18.47
CA GLU A 94 14.04 0.67 18.72
C GLU A 94 13.91 1.28 20.12
N THR A 95 12.69 1.67 20.49
CA THR A 95 12.37 2.25 21.80
C THR A 95 12.73 1.28 22.94
N LEU A 96 12.28 0.02 22.84
CA LEU A 96 12.60 -1.00 23.83
C LEU A 96 14.09 -1.31 23.88
N THR A 97 14.74 -1.39 22.71
CA THR A 97 16.18 -1.65 22.63
C THR A 97 16.97 -0.54 23.32
N SER A 98 16.64 0.73 23.07
CA SER A 98 17.24 1.88 23.75
C SER A 98 17.02 1.80 25.26
N TYR A 99 15.80 1.50 25.70
CA TYR A 99 15.49 1.35 27.12
C TYR A 99 16.31 0.25 27.79
N PHE A 100 16.41 -0.94 27.18
CA PHE A 100 17.22 -2.04 27.71
C PHE A 100 18.72 -1.72 27.71
N GLN A 101 19.22 -0.96 26.74
CA GLN A 101 20.61 -0.50 26.72
C GLN A 101 20.89 0.48 27.87
N GLN A 102 19.98 1.42 28.12
CA GLN A 102 20.08 2.37 29.23
C GLN A 102 20.05 1.63 30.57
N LEU A 103 19.10 0.72 30.76
CA LEU A 103 19.01 -0.15 31.95
C LEU A 103 20.32 -0.90 32.19
N LYS A 104 20.87 -1.53 31.15
CA LYS A 104 22.15 -2.25 31.22
C LYS A 104 23.32 -1.33 31.58
N SER A 105 23.35 -0.12 31.04
CA SER A 105 24.38 0.88 31.34
C SER A 105 24.35 1.29 32.81
N VAL A 106 23.16 1.63 33.32
CA VAL A 106 22.98 2.04 34.71
C VAL A 106 23.35 0.91 35.67
N LEU A 107 22.87 -0.32 35.44
CA LEU A 107 23.24 -1.48 36.28
C LEU A 107 24.76 -1.71 36.31
N ARG A 108 25.45 -1.53 35.19
CA ARG A 108 26.92 -1.60 35.13
C ARG A 108 27.64 -0.44 35.81
N SER A 109 26.99 0.70 35.97
CA SER A 109 27.55 1.87 36.64
C SER A 109 27.46 1.80 38.18
N ILE A 110 26.58 0.94 38.72
CA ILE A 110 26.37 0.81 40.17
C ILE A 110 27.66 0.43 40.91
N PRO A 111 28.44 -0.59 40.49
CA PRO A 111 29.67 -0.94 41.17
C PRO A 111 30.67 0.23 41.19
N SER A 112 30.84 0.93 40.08
CA SER A 112 31.77 2.08 39.95
C SER A 112 31.37 3.25 40.85
N THR A 113 30.06 3.50 40.95
CA THR A 113 29.52 4.66 41.67
C THR A 113 29.46 4.42 43.18
N CYS A 114 29.20 3.18 43.60
CA CYS A 114 28.85 2.88 44.98
C CYS A 114 29.91 2.06 45.71
N TYR A 115 31.00 1.65 45.04
CA TYR A 115 32.08 0.88 45.65
C TYR A 115 32.60 1.48 46.97
N VAL A 116 32.76 2.81 47.04
CA VAL A 116 33.27 3.48 48.25
C VAL A 116 32.27 3.39 49.41
N GLN A 117 30.98 3.65 49.14
CA GLN A 117 29.92 3.57 50.16
C GLN A 117 29.68 2.13 50.64
N LEU A 118 29.86 1.15 49.75
CA LEU A 118 29.79 -0.26 50.07
C LEU A 118 31.02 -0.71 50.87
N PHE A 119 32.21 -0.20 50.56
CA PHE A 119 33.45 -0.50 51.28
C PHE A 119 33.45 0.04 52.72
N GLU A 120 32.81 1.18 52.97
CA GLU A 120 32.66 1.76 54.31
C GLU A 120 31.63 1.03 55.19
N SER A 121 30.87 0.09 54.63
CA SER A 121 29.84 -0.64 55.39
C SER A 121 30.48 -1.68 56.30
N THR A 122 30.09 -1.67 57.58
CA THR A 122 30.78 -2.44 58.63
C THR A 122 30.22 -3.85 58.80
N ASP A 123 28.96 -4.07 58.39
CA ASP A 123 28.25 -5.35 58.46
C ASP A 123 27.69 -5.78 57.09
N ALA A 124 27.66 -7.10 56.86
CA ALA A 124 27.14 -7.70 55.63
C ALA A 124 25.63 -7.43 55.43
N LEU A 125 24.88 -7.30 56.53
CA LEU A 125 23.46 -6.94 56.48
C LEU A 125 23.27 -5.49 56.01
N GLU A 126 24.08 -4.57 56.52
CA GLU A 126 24.07 -3.16 56.15
C GLU A 126 24.45 -2.96 54.68
N LEU A 127 25.48 -3.70 54.22
CA LEU A 127 25.91 -3.71 52.83
C LEU A 127 24.79 -4.17 51.88
N LYS A 128 24.08 -5.25 52.25
CA LYS A 128 22.94 -5.75 51.48
C LYS A 128 21.85 -4.68 51.33
N VAL A 129 21.42 -4.08 52.44
CA VAL A 129 20.33 -3.09 52.46
C VAL A 129 20.70 -1.84 51.64
N LYS A 130 21.94 -1.34 51.78
CA LYS A 130 22.40 -0.19 50.98
C LYS A 130 22.42 -0.51 49.49
N LEU A 131 22.87 -1.70 49.13
CA LEU A 131 22.94 -2.13 47.73
C LEU A 131 21.55 -2.28 47.11
N GLU A 132 20.59 -2.84 47.85
CA GLU A 132 19.18 -2.90 47.44
C GLU A 132 18.60 -1.48 47.24
N GLN A 133 18.79 -0.57 48.20
CA GLN A 133 18.31 0.82 48.08
C GLN A 133 18.90 1.57 46.88
N ILE A 134 20.17 1.36 46.58
CA ILE A 134 20.86 1.99 45.44
C ILE A 134 20.31 1.45 44.12
N ILE A 135 20.10 0.14 44.02
CA ILE A 135 19.49 -0.47 42.84
C ILE A 135 18.08 0.08 42.65
N ASP A 136 17.26 0.08 43.69
CA ASP A 136 15.88 0.55 43.62
C ASP A 136 15.79 2.04 43.27
N ALA A 137 16.68 2.88 43.84
CA ALA A 137 16.77 4.29 43.47
C ALA A 137 17.15 4.48 42.00
N LYS A 138 18.14 3.74 41.52
CA LYS A 138 18.60 3.81 40.13
C LYS A 138 17.58 3.27 39.13
N LEU A 139 16.82 2.25 39.50
CA LEU A 139 15.73 1.72 38.69
C LEU A 139 14.52 2.67 38.64
N ASN A 140 14.19 3.32 39.76
CA ASN A 140 13.16 4.36 39.80
C ASN A 140 13.55 5.59 38.99
N ASP A 141 14.84 5.98 39.00
CA ASP A 141 15.36 7.08 38.17
C ASP A 141 15.15 6.79 36.67
N ILE A 142 15.37 5.54 36.23
CA ILE A 142 15.15 5.12 34.83
C ILE A 142 13.65 5.02 34.52
N GLY A 143 12.84 4.53 35.46
CA GLY A 143 11.39 4.45 35.30
C GLY A 143 10.70 5.81 35.21
N ASN A 144 11.30 6.85 35.79
CA ASN A 144 10.85 8.25 35.72
C ASN A 144 11.42 9.02 34.53
N TYR A 145 12.32 8.44 33.73
CA TYR A 145 12.65 8.98 32.42
C TYR A 145 11.42 8.75 31.51
N GLU A 146 10.43 9.63 31.64
CA GLU A 146 9.35 9.75 30.68
C GLU A 146 9.98 9.92 29.30
N TYR A 147 9.68 8.99 28.40
CA TYR A 147 9.92 9.21 26.98
C TYR A 147 9.07 10.45 26.64
N GLU A 148 9.71 11.61 26.48
CA GLU A 148 9.14 12.67 25.67
C GLU A 148 8.98 12.04 24.29
N SER A 149 7.81 11.46 24.02
CA SER A 149 7.39 11.25 22.65
C SER A 149 7.38 12.64 22.06
N GLU A 150 8.37 12.95 21.24
CA GLU A 150 8.20 13.87 20.13
C GLU A 150 7.00 13.29 19.37
N GLN A 151 5.79 13.70 19.76
CA GLN A 151 4.65 13.55 18.88
C GLN A 151 5.09 14.21 17.59
N PRO A 152 4.97 13.56 16.42
CA PRO A 152 5.28 14.21 15.18
C PRO A 152 4.47 15.51 15.18
N GLU A 153 5.18 16.64 15.22
CA GLU A 153 4.57 17.94 14.99
C GLU A 153 3.78 17.76 13.70
N GLN A 154 2.46 17.92 13.78
CA GLN A 154 1.65 18.01 12.59
C GLN A 154 2.18 19.24 11.86
N ASP A 155 3.03 19.01 10.86
CA ASP A 155 3.32 19.98 9.82
C ASP A 155 1.95 20.29 9.19
N ASP A 156 1.28 21.31 9.72
CA ASP A 156 0.20 22.03 9.07
C ASP A 156 0.80 22.70 7.82
N GLU A 157 1.16 21.90 6.82
CA GLU A 157 1.42 22.40 5.48
C GLU A 157 0.09 22.86 4.89
N ASP A 158 -0.10 24.18 4.94
CA ASP A 158 -0.98 25.02 4.11
C ASP A 158 -1.83 24.24 3.08
N LEU A 159 -3.03 23.86 3.50
CA LEU A 159 -4.13 23.66 2.56
C LEU A 159 -4.66 25.03 2.13
N GLU A 160 -3.88 25.77 1.35
CA GLU A 160 -4.38 26.86 0.53
C GLU A 160 -5.34 26.26 -0.51
N GLN A 161 -6.63 26.22 -0.14
CA GLN A 161 -7.72 26.00 -1.08
C GLN A 161 -7.77 27.19 -2.03
N GLU A 162 -7.18 27.05 -3.22
CA GLU A 162 -7.54 27.86 -4.39
C GLU A 162 -9.00 27.52 -4.77
N PHE A 163 -9.93 28.25 -4.15
CA PHE A 163 -11.30 28.38 -4.64
C PHE A 163 -11.26 29.37 -5.81
N GLU A 164 -10.91 28.91 -7.02
CA GLU A 164 -11.19 29.67 -8.23
C GLU A 164 -12.70 29.70 -8.45
N GLY A 165 -13.31 30.79 -7.98
CA GLY A 165 -14.64 31.20 -8.42
C GLY A 165 -14.57 31.80 -9.81
N ASP A 166 -14.95 31.03 -10.83
CA ASP A 166 -15.40 31.62 -12.10
C ASP A 166 -16.90 31.90 -12.02
N SER A 167 -17.20 33.08 -11.48
CA SER A 167 -18.45 33.80 -11.69
C SER A 167 -18.32 34.54 -13.02
N SER A 168 -18.73 33.91 -14.12
CA SER A 168 -19.02 34.60 -15.38
C SER A 168 -20.54 34.70 -15.55
N THR A 169 -21.02 35.86 -15.13
CA THR A 169 -22.32 36.51 -15.30
C THR A 169 -23.00 36.25 -16.66
N GLU A 170 -24.25 35.78 -16.60
CA GLU A 170 -25.30 36.15 -17.56
C GLU A 170 -25.61 37.65 -17.38
N GLU A 171 -25.54 38.45 -18.44
CA GLU A 171 -26.42 39.61 -18.68
C GLU A 171 -26.24 40.16 -20.11
N ASP A 172 -27.39 40.30 -20.78
CA ASP A 172 -27.78 41.02 -22.01
C ASP A 172 -27.24 40.65 -23.41
#